data_AF-I6EXQ3-F1
#
_entry.id   AF-I6EXQ3-F1
#
_cell.length_a   1.000
_cell.length_b   1.000
_cell.length_c   1.000
_cell.angle_alpha   90.00
_cell.angle_beta   90.00
_cell.angle_gamma   90.00
#
_symmetry.space_group_name_H-M   'P 1'
#
loop_
_entity.id
_entity.type
_entity.pdbx_description
1 polymer ?
#
loop_
_entity_poly.entity_id
_entity_poly.type
_entity_poly.pdbx_seq_one_letter_code
_entity_poly.pdbx_strand_id
1 'polypeptide(L)'
;MSSPEALLTACAASQEERLSLISRANEALSLWDNWLHPFTSGSETGDDPAYDDNFQLMREEINKISGTDSALLCELAQKCLCECARDIRVVTWYVLARLTRDGERGLSEGLLLLVAMLTRYGQACHPRRPAARKAALEWLNSAKVTDALLLWPGVDSNEAGLTAGAISLLGS
;
A
#
# COMPACT_ATOMS: atom_id res chain seq x y z
N MET A 1 11.86 -12.01 10.40
CA MET A 1 10.88 -10.92 10.25
C MET A 1 10.15 -10.77 11.58
N SER A 2 10.06 -9.56 12.11
CA SER A 2 9.24 -9.27 13.29
C SER A 2 7.77 -9.48 12.94
N SER A 3 6.99 -10.10 13.82
CA SER A 3 5.55 -10.26 13.60
C SER A 3 4.81 -8.91 13.72
N PRO A 4 3.59 -8.78 13.16
CA PRO A 4 2.74 -7.61 13.40
C PRO A 4 2.56 -7.31 14.90
N GLU A 5 2.44 -8.36 15.71
CA GLU A 5 2.34 -8.27 17.18
C GLU A 5 3.61 -7.68 17.82
N ALA A 6 4.79 -8.04 17.29
CA ALA A 6 6.05 -7.47 17.75
C ALA A 6 6.16 -5.97 17.42
N LEU A 7 5.67 -5.55 16.24
CA LEU A 7 5.61 -4.14 15.85
C LEU A 7 4.64 -3.35 16.74
N LEU A 8 3.42 -3.87 16.98
CA LEU A 8 2.46 -3.25 17.89
C LEU A 8 3.01 -3.11 19.31
N THR A 9 3.72 -4.12 19.81
CA THR A 9 4.35 -4.10 21.14
C THR A 9 5.51 -3.10 21.21
N ALA A 10 6.19 -2.83 20.10
CA ALA A 10 7.20 -1.78 20.04
C ALA A 10 6.59 -0.36 20.02
N CYS A 11 5.37 -0.21 19.49
CA CYS A 11 4.69 1.09 19.37
C CYS A 11 3.81 1.46 20.57
N ALA A 12 3.41 0.48 21.39
CA ALA A 12 2.47 0.68 22.49
C ALA A 12 2.82 -0.22 23.69
N ALA A 13 2.75 0.35 24.89
CA ALA A 13 3.15 -0.30 26.14
C ALA A 13 2.02 -1.16 26.74
N SER A 14 0.76 -0.82 26.45
CA SER A 14 -0.40 -1.53 26.99
C SER A 14 -1.23 -2.26 25.93
N GLN A 15 -2.11 -3.16 26.36
CA GLN A 15 -3.06 -3.82 25.46
C GLN A 15 -4.13 -2.84 24.94
N GLU A 16 -4.55 -1.88 25.77
CA GLU A 16 -5.52 -0.86 25.39
C GLU A 16 -4.98 0.08 24.31
N GLU A 17 -3.73 0.52 24.43
CA GLU A 17 -3.04 1.31 23.41
C GLU A 17 -2.92 0.55 22.08
N ARG A 18 -2.56 -0.74 22.13
CA ARG A 18 -2.50 -1.57 20.91
C ARG A 18 -3.85 -1.71 20.22
N LEU A 19 -4.93 -1.90 20.97
CA LEU A 19 -6.30 -1.93 20.43
C LEU A 19 -6.69 -0.58 19.82
N SER A 20 -6.31 0.52 20.45
CA SER A 20 -6.52 1.87 19.92
C SER A 20 -5.80 2.08 18.58
N LEU A 21 -4.53 1.63 18.45
CA LEU A 21 -3.80 1.69 17.18
C LEU A 21 -4.49 0.90 16.05
N ILE A 22 -5.01 -0.29 16.36
CA ILE A 22 -5.77 -1.10 15.39
C ILE A 22 -7.09 -0.40 15.01
N SER A 23 -7.83 0.14 15.99
CA SER A 23 -9.08 0.88 15.74
C SER A 23 -8.84 2.07 14.81
N ARG A 24 -7.81 2.87 15.10
CA ARG A 24 -7.41 4.02 14.29
C ARG A 24 -7.05 3.62 12.86
N ALA A 25 -6.28 2.54 12.68
CA ALA A 25 -5.95 2.04 11.35
C ALA A 25 -7.21 1.58 10.59
N ASN A 26 -8.14 0.92 11.27
CA ASN A 26 -9.38 0.45 10.69
C ASN A 26 -10.31 1.60 10.26
N GLU A 27 -10.43 2.64 11.10
CA GLU A 27 -11.17 3.87 10.77
C GLU A 27 -10.57 4.58 9.54
N ALA A 28 -9.24 4.65 9.45
CA ALA A 28 -8.53 5.28 8.35
C ALA A 28 -8.71 4.57 6.99
N LEU A 29 -9.18 3.31 6.96
CA LEU A 29 -9.45 2.61 5.70
C LEU A 29 -10.53 3.32 4.87
N SER A 30 -11.50 3.96 5.52
CA SER A 30 -12.59 4.70 4.85
C SER A 30 -12.11 5.92 4.06
N LEU A 31 -10.92 6.45 4.37
CA LEU A 31 -10.33 7.56 3.63
C LEU A 31 -10.04 7.20 2.16
N TRP A 32 -9.95 5.91 1.85
CA TRP A 32 -9.68 5.39 0.51
C TRP A 32 -10.94 5.07 -0.30
N ASP A 33 -12.13 5.37 0.22
CA ASP A 33 -13.40 5.06 -0.47
C ASP A 33 -13.47 5.66 -1.87
N ASN A 34 -13.00 6.91 -2.02
CA ASN A 34 -13.00 7.61 -3.30
C ASN A 34 -12.12 6.93 -4.37
N TRP A 35 -11.09 6.18 -3.97
CA TRP A 35 -10.22 5.43 -4.90
C TRP A 35 -10.71 4.00 -5.13
N LEU A 36 -11.56 3.50 -4.24
CA LEU A 36 -11.98 2.11 -4.17
C LEU A 36 -13.50 1.97 -4.35
N HIS A 37 -14.14 2.89 -5.07
CA HIS A 37 -15.52 2.67 -5.51
C HIS A 37 -15.58 1.48 -6.47
N PRO A 38 -16.55 0.55 -6.36
CA PRO A 38 -16.65 -0.56 -7.29
C PRO A 38 -16.88 -0.06 -8.72
N PHE A 39 -16.24 -0.70 -9.69
CA PHE A 39 -16.51 -0.39 -11.10
C PHE A 39 -17.91 -0.83 -11.49
N THR A 40 -18.63 0.02 -12.24
CA THR A 40 -20.03 -0.20 -12.61
C THR A 40 -20.20 -1.03 -13.89
N SER A 41 -19.18 -1.09 -14.74
CA SER A 41 -19.17 -1.87 -15.97
C SER A 41 -18.24 -3.09 -15.83
N GLY A 42 -18.82 -4.29 -15.67
CA GLY A 42 -18.06 -5.54 -15.65
C GLY A 42 -17.71 -6.03 -14.24
N SER A 43 -16.43 -6.38 -14.01
CA SER A 43 -15.92 -6.85 -12.72
C SER A 43 -15.80 -5.68 -11.73
N GLU A 44 -16.20 -5.87 -10.46
CA GLU A 44 -16.06 -4.83 -9.41
C GLU A 44 -14.59 -4.38 -9.22
N THR A 45 -13.63 -5.21 -9.65
CA THR A 45 -12.18 -4.94 -9.60
C THR A 45 -11.55 -4.59 -10.94
N GLY A 46 -12.34 -4.49 -12.02
CA GLY A 46 -11.84 -4.21 -13.37
C GLY A 46 -11.08 -5.38 -13.99
N ASP A 47 -10.43 -5.10 -15.12
CA ASP A 47 -9.63 -6.06 -15.88
C ASP A 47 -8.14 -6.03 -15.46
N ASP A 48 -7.35 -7.02 -15.89
CA ASP A 48 -5.91 -7.02 -15.57
C ASP A 48 -5.24 -5.82 -16.28
N PRO A 49 -4.60 -4.90 -15.53
CA PRO A 49 -4.05 -3.68 -16.11
C PRO A 49 -2.76 -3.91 -16.90
N ALA A 50 -2.31 -5.16 -17.10
CA ALA A 50 -1.05 -5.48 -17.76
C ALA A 50 -0.86 -4.90 -19.18
N TYR A 51 -1.93 -4.41 -19.82
CA TYR A 51 -1.90 -3.72 -21.12
C TYR A 51 -2.45 -2.29 -21.08
N ASP A 52 -2.83 -1.79 -19.89
CA ASP A 52 -3.28 -0.41 -19.71
C ASP A 52 -2.11 0.57 -19.82
N ASP A 53 -2.31 1.69 -20.50
CA ASP A 53 -1.27 2.68 -20.76
C ASP A 53 -0.73 3.31 -19.48
N ASN A 54 -1.60 3.65 -18.51
CA ASN A 54 -1.16 4.22 -17.24
C ASN A 54 -0.35 3.19 -16.45
N PHE A 55 -0.76 1.92 -16.49
CA PHE A 55 0.01 0.84 -15.86
C PHE A 55 1.36 0.63 -16.53
N GLN A 56 1.44 0.68 -17.87
CA GLN A 56 2.72 0.59 -18.59
C GLN A 56 3.67 1.71 -18.19
N LEU A 57 3.18 2.95 -18.19
CA LEU A 57 3.96 4.11 -17.79
C LEU A 57 4.43 3.99 -16.34
N MET A 58 3.55 3.54 -15.44
CA MET A 58 3.90 3.33 -14.04
C MET A 58 4.98 2.24 -13.89
N ARG A 59 4.88 1.17 -14.69
CA ARG A 59 5.86 0.09 -14.75
C ARG A 59 7.21 0.54 -15.31
N GLU A 60 7.23 1.41 -16.30
CA GLU A 60 8.47 1.99 -16.82
C GLU A 60 9.13 2.88 -15.76
N GLU A 61 8.34 3.74 -15.11
CA GLU A 61 8.80 4.68 -14.09
C GLU A 61 9.39 3.97 -12.87
N ILE A 62 8.70 2.94 -12.36
CA ILE A 62 9.16 2.19 -11.18
C ILE A 62 10.45 1.40 -11.45
N ASN A 63 10.68 0.99 -12.71
CA ASN A 63 11.85 0.21 -13.12
C ASN A 63 13.08 1.07 -13.44
N LYS A 64 12.98 2.40 -13.41
CA LYS A 64 14.16 3.26 -13.53
C LYS A 64 15.19 2.95 -12.43
N ILE A 65 16.46 2.95 -12.81
CA ILE A 65 17.58 2.72 -11.89
C ILE A 65 17.73 3.90 -10.92
N SER A 66 17.52 5.12 -11.41
CA SER A 66 17.55 6.36 -10.64
C SER A 66 16.57 7.38 -11.23
N GLY A 67 16.26 8.43 -10.46
CA GLY A 67 15.38 9.51 -10.93
C GLY A 67 13.93 9.07 -11.12
N THR A 68 13.45 8.12 -10.32
CA THR A 68 12.03 7.76 -10.27
C THR A 68 11.20 8.98 -9.87
N ASP A 69 10.27 9.37 -10.72
CA ASP A 69 9.31 10.45 -10.47
C ASP A 69 8.17 9.93 -9.61
N SER A 70 8.29 10.18 -8.30
CA SER A 70 7.30 9.80 -7.32
C SER A 70 5.99 10.58 -7.44
N ALA A 71 5.99 11.79 -8.03
CA ALA A 71 4.77 12.55 -8.27
C ALA A 71 3.95 11.87 -9.37
N LEU A 72 4.62 11.52 -10.47
CA LEU A 72 4.00 10.82 -11.59
C LEU A 72 3.47 9.45 -11.16
N LEU A 73 4.23 8.68 -10.37
CA LEU A 73 3.75 7.40 -9.84
C LEU A 73 2.47 7.55 -9.00
N CYS A 74 2.37 8.60 -8.17
CA CYS A 74 1.16 8.85 -7.39
C CYS A 74 -0.05 9.15 -8.29
N GLU A 75 0.14 9.98 -9.32
CA GLU A 75 -0.92 10.31 -10.30
C GLU A 75 -1.36 9.07 -11.08
N LEU A 76 -0.41 8.29 -11.60
CA LEU A 76 -0.69 7.07 -12.35
C LEU A 76 -1.36 6.00 -11.48
N ALA A 77 -0.97 5.88 -10.22
CA ALA A 77 -1.62 4.97 -9.28
C ALA A 77 -3.09 5.33 -9.09
N GLN A 78 -3.39 6.62 -8.90
CA GLN A 78 -4.76 7.09 -8.78
C GLN A 78 -5.57 6.75 -10.03
N LYS A 79 -5.05 7.06 -11.22
CA LYS A 79 -5.72 6.74 -12.49
C LYS A 79 -5.96 5.24 -12.64
N CYS A 80 -4.93 4.42 -12.44
CA CYS A 80 -5.04 2.97 -12.52
C CYS A 80 -6.11 2.43 -11.56
N LEU A 81 -6.08 2.86 -10.29
CA LEU A 81 -7.01 2.37 -9.28
C LEU A 81 -8.41 2.93 -9.50
N CYS A 82 -8.59 4.20 -9.86
CA CYS A 82 -9.93 4.75 -10.02
C CYS A 82 -10.63 4.33 -11.33
N GLU A 83 -9.87 4.00 -12.37
CA GLU A 83 -10.41 3.89 -13.74
C GLU A 83 -10.19 2.51 -14.39
N CYS A 84 -9.19 1.73 -13.95
CA CYS A 84 -8.78 0.51 -14.64
C CYS A 84 -8.93 -0.76 -13.79
N ALA A 85 -8.22 -0.86 -12.66
CA ALA A 85 -8.10 -2.12 -11.93
C ALA A 85 -7.80 -1.95 -10.42
N ARG A 86 -8.32 -2.84 -9.59
CA ARG A 86 -7.85 -3.04 -8.20
C ARG A 86 -6.62 -3.94 -8.23
N ASP A 87 -5.42 -3.38 -8.35
CA ASP A 87 -4.19 -4.14 -8.56
C ASP A 87 -3.15 -3.94 -7.44
N ILE A 88 -2.64 -5.04 -6.88
CA ILE A 88 -1.65 -5.06 -5.80
C ILE A 88 -0.33 -4.44 -6.24
N ARG A 89 0.10 -4.64 -7.49
CA ARG A 89 1.35 -4.06 -8.02
C ARG A 89 1.26 -2.55 -8.03
N VAL A 90 0.12 -2.00 -8.46
CA VAL A 90 -0.13 -0.56 -8.48
C VAL A 90 -0.03 0.02 -7.07
N VAL A 91 -0.68 -0.61 -6.10
CA VAL A 91 -0.63 -0.14 -4.70
C VAL A 91 0.78 -0.27 -4.12
N THR A 92 1.53 -1.35 -4.39
CA THR A 92 2.89 -1.47 -3.84
C THR A 92 3.85 -0.45 -4.43
N TRP A 93 3.71 -0.11 -5.71
CA TRP A 93 4.47 0.98 -6.33
C TRP A 93 4.05 2.36 -5.80
N TYR A 94 2.76 2.56 -5.53
CA TYR A 94 2.25 3.76 -4.86
C TYR A 94 2.85 3.92 -3.44
N VAL A 95 2.97 2.84 -2.68
CA VAL A 95 3.60 2.86 -1.34
C VAL A 95 5.02 3.39 -1.42
N LEU A 96 5.83 2.92 -2.37
CA LEU A 96 7.18 3.47 -2.58
C LEU A 96 7.14 4.96 -2.95
N ALA A 97 6.25 5.34 -3.86
CA ALA A 97 6.14 6.73 -4.31
C ALA A 97 5.78 7.68 -3.15
N ARG A 98 4.82 7.27 -2.30
CA ARG A 98 4.43 8.01 -1.09
C ARG A 98 5.54 8.02 -0.05
N LEU A 99 6.19 6.90 0.23
CA LEU A 99 7.35 6.86 1.13
C LEU A 99 8.46 7.81 0.66
N THR A 100 8.75 7.84 -0.63
CA THR A 100 9.78 8.72 -1.21
C THR A 100 9.44 10.20 -1.04
N ARG A 101 8.15 10.56 -1.08
CA ARG A 101 7.69 11.96 -1.02
C ARG A 101 7.42 12.46 0.39
N ASP A 102 6.75 11.63 1.17
CA ASP A 102 6.07 11.99 2.41
C ASP A 102 6.63 11.22 3.62
N GLY A 103 7.69 10.43 3.44
CA GLY A 103 8.31 9.66 4.50
C GLY A 103 7.37 8.63 5.11
N GLU A 104 7.47 8.46 6.43
CA GLU A 104 6.71 7.44 7.17
C GLU A 104 5.19 7.61 7.04
N ARG A 105 4.70 8.85 7.00
CA ARG A 105 3.28 9.13 6.73
C ARG A 105 2.86 8.60 5.36
N GLY A 106 3.71 8.75 4.36
CA GLY A 106 3.46 8.19 3.03
C GLY A 106 3.40 6.67 3.03
N LEU A 107 4.28 6.03 3.80
CA LEU A 107 4.28 4.58 3.98
C LEU A 107 3.01 4.10 4.69
N SER A 108 2.63 4.73 5.81
CA SER A 108 1.45 4.36 6.59
C SER A 108 0.17 4.48 5.74
N GLU A 109 0.00 5.61 5.04
CA GLU A 109 -1.14 5.85 4.14
C GLU A 109 -1.16 4.86 2.96
N GLY A 110 -0.02 4.58 2.34
CA GLY A 110 0.06 3.60 1.26
C GLY A 110 -0.30 2.18 1.71
N LEU A 111 0.13 1.78 2.91
CA LEU A 111 -0.22 0.47 3.48
C LEU A 111 -1.70 0.41 3.87
N LEU A 112 -2.28 1.50 4.37
CA LEU A 112 -3.72 1.60 4.63
C LEU A 112 -4.53 1.44 3.33
N LEU A 113 -4.09 2.02 2.21
CA LEU A 113 -4.72 1.78 0.90
C LEU A 113 -4.67 0.30 0.51
N LEU A 114 -3.53 -0.36 0.71
CA LEU A 114 -3.37 -1.78 0.44
C LEU A 114 -4.34 -2.63 1.27
N VAL A 115 -4.42 -2.36 2.58
CA VAL A 115 -5.36 -3.01 3.50
C VAL A 115 -6.79 -2.77 3.03
N ALA A 116 -7.19 -1.52 2.83
CA ALA A 116 -8.55 -1.17 2.41
C ALA A 116 -8.97 -1.91 1.13
N MET A 117 -8.08 -1.97 0.14
CA MET A 117 -8.32 -2.67 -1.12
C MET A 117 -8.45 -4.19 -0.91
N LEU A 118 -7.54 -4.80 -0.13
CA LEU A 118 -7.56 -6.24 0.13
C LEU A 118 -8.74 -6.66 1.02
N THR A 119 -9.12 -5.85 2.01
CA THR A 119 -10.31 -6.08 2.85
C THR A 119 -11.59 -6.04 2.01
N ARG A 120 -11.69 -5.11 1.06
CA ARG A 120 -12.89 -4.94 0.23
C ARG A 120 -13.03 -6.00 -0.87
N TYR A 121 -11.94 -6.33 -1.55
CA TYR A 121 -11.98 -7.11 -2.79
C TYR A 121 -11.24 -8.45 -2.71
N GLY A 122 -10.39 -8.65 -1.70
CA GLY A 122 -9.72 -9.91 -1.42
C GLY A 122 -9.03 -10.53 -2.65
N GLN A 123 -9.47 -11.75 -2.99
CA GLN A 123 -8.91 -12.52 -4.12
C GLN A 123 -9.33 -12.00 -5.51
N ALA A 124 -10.31 -11.09 -5.57
CA ALA A 124 -10.72 -10.47 -6.83
C ALA A 124 -9.72 -9.40 -7.32
N CYS A 125 -8.85 -8.87 -6.44
CA CYS A 125 -7.77 -7.97 -6.83
C CYS A 125 -6.82 -8.65 -7.82
N HIS A 126 -6.26 -7.86 -8.73
CA HIS A 126 -5.19 -8.27 -9.61
C HIS A 126 -3.81 -8.16 -8.93
N PRO A 127 -2.81 -8.95 -9.34
CA PRO A 127 -2.96 -10.13 -10.18
C PRO A 127 -3.75 -11.23 -9.43
N ARG A 128 -4.49 -12.07 -10.15
CA ARG A 128 -5.30 -13.14 -9.52
C ARG A 128 -4.49 -14.38 -9.15
N ARG A 129 -3.33 -14.61 -9.79
CA ARG A 129 -2.51 -15.81 -9.55
C ARG A 129 -1.76 -15.69 -8.20
N PRO A 130 -1.84 -16.69 -7.31
CA PRO A 130 -1.21 -16.63 -5.97
C PRO A 130 0.28 -16.29 -5.98
N ALA A 131 1.06 -16.89 -6.89
CA ALA A 131 2.50 -16.62 -7.00
C ALA A 131 2.79 -15.16 -7.37
N ALA A 132 1.99 -14.57 -8.26
CA ALA A 132 2.15 -13.18 -8.69
C ALA A 132 1.72 -12.20 -7.59
N ARG A 133 0.66 -12.52 -6.82
CA ARG A 133 0.25 -11.74 -5.64
C ARG A 133 1.36 -11.70 -4.60
N LYS A 134 1.90 -12.88 -4.29
CA LYS A 134 3.01 -13.02 -3.36
C LYS A 134 4.21 -12.18 -3.82
N ALA A 135 4.62 -12.31 -5.08
CA ALA A 135 5.73 -11.53 -5.63
C ALA A 135 5.49 -10.01 -5.54
N ALA A 136 4.27 -9.53 -5.81
CA ALA A 136 3.92 -8.12 -5.72
C ALA A 136 3.99 -7.58 -4.28
N LEU A 137 3.59 -8.38 -3.29
CA LEU A 137 3.70 -8.03 -1.87
C LEU A 137 5.15 -8.11 -1.38
N GLU A 138 5.89 -9.17 -1.75
CA GLU A 138 7.29 -9.36 -1.38
C GLU A 138 8.19 -8.24 -1.95
N TRP A 139 7.79 -7.61 -3.05
CA TRP A 139 8.50 -6.47 -3.61
C TRP A 139 8.60 -5.28 -2.63
N LEU A 140 7.68 -5.14 -1.67
CA LEU A 140 7.79 -4.14 -0.59
C LEU A 140 9.02 -4.34 0.30
N ASN A 141 9.61 -5.54 0.30
CA ASN A 141 10.86 -5.83 1.00
C ASN A 141 12.10 -5.66 0.12
N SER A 142 11.97 -5.08 -1.08
CA SER A 142 13.10 -4.86 -1.98
C SER A 142 14.03 -3.77 -1.46
N ALA A 143 15.29 -3.81 -1.91
CA ALA A 143 16.29 -2.78 -1.62
C ALA A 143 15.78 -1.37 -1.94
N LYS A 144 15.03 -1.21 -3.04
CA LYS A 144 14.46 0.09 -3.44
C LYS A 144 13.54 0.69 -2.36
N VAL A 145 12.76 -0.14 -1.67
CA VAL A 145 11.86 0.32 -0.59
C VAL A 145 12.62 0.51 0.71
N THR A 146 13.49 -0.43 1.09
CA THR A 146 14.27 -0.31 2.32
C THR A 146 15.24 0.87 2.27
N ASP A 147 15.87 1.13 1.14
CA ASP A 147 16.77 2.27 0.96
C ASP A 147 16.01 3.60 1.02
N ALA A 148 14.80 3.66 0.45
CA ALA A 148 13.94 4.84 0.56
C ALA A 148 13.52 5.10 2.02
N LEU A 149 13.25 4.05 2.79
CA LEU A 149 12.92 4.17 4.21
C LEU A 149 14.09 4.73 5.03
N LEU A 150 15.32 4.28 4.74
CA LEU A 150 16.53 4.74 5.44
C LEU A 150 16.84 6.24 5.24
N LEU A 151 16.26 6.88 4.23
CA LEU A 151 16.38 8.32 4.02
C LEU A 151 15.56 9.16 5.02
N TRP A 152 14.69 8.54 5.81
CA TRP A 152 13.84 9.18 6.81
C TRP A 152 14.24 8.73 8.23
N PRO A 153 15.29 9.29 8.83
CA PRO A 153 15.83 8.80 10.11
C PRO A 153 14.99 9.18 11.35
N GLY A 154 13.95 9.99 11.20
CA GLY A 154 13.05 10.35 12.28
C GLY A 154 11.82 9.45 12.27
N VAL A 155 11.75 8.53 13.23
CA VAL A 155 10.54 7.73 13.44
C VAL A 155 9.53 8.54 14.24
N ASP A 156 8.43 8.94 13.60
CA ASP A 156 7.28 9.49 14.31
C ASP A 156 6.53 8.33 14.95
N SER A 157 6.45 8.32 16.28
CA SER A 157 5.78 7.25 17.03
C SER A 157 4.31 7.08 16.63
N ASN A 158 3.67 8.15 16.15
CA ASN A 158 2.31 8.11 15.66
C ASN A 158 2.19 7.38 14.31
N GLU A 159 3.10 7.67 13.36
CA GLU A 159 3.12 7.01 12.04
C GLU A 159 3.59 5.56 12.11
N ALA A 160 4.56 5.28 13.00
CA ALA A 160 4.96 3.92 13.32
C ALA A 160 3.80 3.12 13.91
N GLY A 161 3.03 3.71 14.83
CA GLY A 161 1.84 3.11 15.40
C GLY A 161 0.75 2.83 14.35
N LEU A 162 0.52 3.76 13.43
CA LEU A 162 -0.44 3.59 12.34
C LEU A 162 0.00 2.50 11.35
N THR A 163 1.28 2.47 11.01
CA THR A 163 1.89 1.40 10.19
C THR A 163 1.74 0.04 10.84
N ALA A 164 2.06 -0.08 12.13
CA ALA A 164 1.90 -1.32 12.89
C ALA A 164 0.43 -1.77 12.94
N GLY A 165 -0.50 -0.85 13.17
CA GLY A 165 -1.94 -1.10 13.11
C GLY A 165 -2.39 -1.62 11.74
N ALA A 166 -1.98 -0.96 10.65
CA ALA A 166 -2.30 -1.38 9.28
C ALA A 166 -1.75 -2.78 8.96
N ILE A 167 -0.51 -3.07 9.34
CA ILE A 167 0.11 -4.40 9.13
C ILE A 167 -0.64 -5.49 9.91
N SER A 168 -1.11 -5.19 11.12
CA SER A 168 -1.92 -6.14 11.91
C SER A 168 -3.25 -6.48 11.24
N LEU A 169 -3.87 -5.55 10.52
CA LEU A 169 -5.10 -5.78 9.75
C LEU A 169 -4.89 -6.68 8.53
N LEU A 170 -3.65 -6.88 8.05
CA LEU A 170 -3.35 -7.83 6.98
C LEU A 170 -3.33 -9.29 7.44
N GLY A 171 -3.14 -9.53 8.74
CA GLY A 171 -3.03 -10.87 9.33
C GLY A 171 -4.33 -11.39 9.97
N SER A 172 -5.34 -10.53 10.12
CA SER A 172 -6.68 -10.84 10.65
C SER A 172 -7.63 -11.34 9.58
#